data_AF-A0A943PTZ3-F1
#
_entry.id   AF-A0A943PTZ3-F1
#
_cell.length_a   1.000
_cell.length_b   1.000
_cell.length_c   1.000
_cell.angle_alpha   90.00
_cell.angle_beta   90.00
_cell.angle_gamma   90.00
#
_symmetry.space_group_name_H-M   'P 1'
#
loop_
_entity.id
_entity.type
_entity.pdbx_description
1 polymer ?
#
loop_
_entity_poly.entity_id
_entity_poly.type
_entity_poly.pdbx_seq_one_letter_code
_entity_poly.pdbx_strand_id
1 'polypeptide(L)'
;MYNDSFADMMLNERKLSEKMKILLYFKKKHNCFFDNTVIFKTEICRMFLEHSKPDVDNNLVLTACLLYACKKSVISFTEEKRKTYLHKGAEYLEELGFDKKFCRICEQANRIANITPRDKEGDILELIDNFGMLLDRDDRRAFNPTEALFILENENLKGYENIYLQDFKEFVMEYENLETLGLDKSKIITRWQTKINMIPKYNLAQGINAAIDYRTIAKKLYIEGKKLQVNKNGIRDNKQEINADRRIKHEIAKQIDEEHKFSDLLNISGEE
;
A
#
# COMPACT_ATOMS: atom_id res chain seq x y z
N MET A 1 -12.63 16.73 -34.15
CA MET A 1 -11.45 16.32 -33.36
C MET A 1 -11.71 16.79 -31.94
N TYR A 2 -11.90 15.90 -30.99
CA TYR A 2 -11.94 16.30 -29.58
C TYR A 2 -10.53 16.80 -29.23
N ASN A 3 -10.39 18.11 -28.98
CA ASN A 3 -9.25 18.62 -28.23
C ASN A 3 -9.51 18.24 -26.78
N ASP A 4 -9.25 16.99 -26.42
CA ASP A 4 -9.33 16.55 -25.03
C ASP A 4 -8.37 17.42 -24.21
N SER A 5 -8.88 18.04 -23.14
CA SER A 5 -8.02 18.77 -22.21
C SER A 5 -7.05 17.80 -21.52
N PHE A 6 -5.97 18.30 -20.93
CA PHE A 6 -5.07 17.44 -20.15
C PHE A 6 -5.82 16.73 -19.01
N ALA A 7 -6.80 17.41 -18.41
CA ALA A 7 -7.69 16.83 -17.42
C ALA A 7 -8.51 15.67 -17.99
N ASP A 8 -9.13 15.84 -19.15
CA ASP A 8 -9.90 14.78 -19.83
C ASP A 8 -9.03 13.58 -20.16
N MET A 9 -7.85 13.81 -20.73
CA MET A 9 -6.89 12.75 -21.06
C MET A 9 -6.51 11.94 -19.81
N MET A 10 -6.21 12.64 -18.70
CA MET A 10 -5.80 12.00 -17.46
C MET A 10 -6.97 11.28 -16.79
N LEU A 11 -8.15 11.87 -16.68
CA LEU A 11 -9.29 11.28 -15.98
C LEU A 11 -9.98 10.16 -16.77
N ASN A 12 -9.98 10.19 -18.11
CA ASN A 12 -10.60 9.15 -18.93
C ASN A 12 -9.72 7.90 -19.10
N GLU A 13 -8.40 8.05 -19.11
CA GLU A 13 -7.48 6.90 -19.24
C GLU A 13 -7.48 6.06 -17.96
N ARG A 14 -7.93 4.80 -18.02
CA ARG A 14 -7.99 3.90 -16.84
C ARG A 14 -6.69 3.10 -16.62
N LYS A 15 -5.87 2.91 -17.65
CA LYS A 15 -4.61 2.18 -17.56
C LYS A 15 -3.52 3.08 -16.97
N LEU A 16 -3.07 2.73 -15.77
CA LEU A 16 -2.05 3.52 -15.07
C LEU A 16 -0.74 3.68 -15.87
N SER A 17 -0.33 2.67 -16.65
CA SER A 17 0.85 2.79 -17.54
C SER A 17 0.68 3.87 -18.60
N GLU A 18 -0.52 4.01 -19.16
CA GLU A 18 -0.80 5.02 -20.18
C GLU A 18 -0.92 6.41 -19.54
N LYS A 19 -1.54 6.55 -18.35
CA LYS A 19 -1.50 7.79 -17.56
C LYS A 19 -0.06 8.27 -17.32
N MET A 20 0.83 7.36 -16.93
CA MET A 20 2.24 7.68 -16.70
C MET A 20 2.96 8.11 -17.98
N LYS A 21 2.61 7.55 -19.15
CA LYS A 21 3.15 7.99 -20.45
C LYS A 21 2.62 9.37 -20.86
N ILE A 22 1.32 9.64 -20.63
CA ILE A 22 0.72 10.97 -20.81
C ILE A 22 1.48 11.98 -19.95
N LEU A 23 1.72 11.67 -18.68
CA LEU A 23 2.50 12.50 -17.76
C LEU A 23 3.93 12.74 -18.25
N LEU A 24 4.62 11.70 -18.74
CA LEU A 24 5.95 11.81 -19.31
C LEU A 24 5.99 12.77 -20.50
N TYR A 25 4.98 12.71 -21.38
CA TYR A 25 4.86 13.63 -22.51
C TYR A 25 4.55 15.06 -22.05
N PHE A 26 3.64 15.22 -21.09
CA PHE A 26 3.27 16.50 -20.50
C PHE A 26 4.49 17.20 -19.89
N LYS A 27 5.31 16.47 -19.10
CA LYS A 27 6.55 17.01 -18.50
C LYS A 27 7.51 17.59 -19.53
N LYS A 28 7.58 17.06 -20.76
CA LYS A 28 8.48 17.59 -21.80
C LYS A 28 8.11 19.00 -22.25
N LYS A 29 6.85 19.40 -22.08
CA LYS A 29 6.31 20.70 -22.54
C LYS A 29 6.00 21.67 -21.39
N HIS A 30 5.92 21.18 -20.16
CA HIS A 30 5.50 21.97 -19.00
C HIS A 30 6.52 21.90 -17.88
N ASN A 31 6.80 23.04 -17.26
CA ASN A 31 7.69 23.12 -16.10
C ASN A 31 6.96 22.62 -14.83
N CYS A 32 6.94 21.31 -14.64
CA CYS A 32 6.26 20.64 -13.53
C CYS A 32 7.17 19.60 -12.85
N PHE A 33 6.95 19.41 -11.55
CA PHE A 33 7.63 18.42 -10.74
C PHE A 33 7.05 17.03 -10.98
N PHE A 34 7.79 16.18 -11.68
CA PHE A 34 7.52 14.75 -11.75
C PHE A 34 8.84 14.00 -11.80
N ASP A 35 9.16 13.22 -10.79
CA ASP A 35 10.36 12.38 -10.73
C ASP A 35 9.97 10.95 -10.33
N ASN A 36 10.95 10.08 -10.12
CA ASN A 36 10.69 8.69 -9.74
C ASN A 36 9.95 8.57 -8.40
N THR A 37 9.93 9.61 -7.55
CA THR A 37 9.15 9.59 -6.31
C THR A 37 7.65 9.54 -6.58
N VAL A 38 7.19 10.20 -7.65
CA VAL A 38 5.80 10.17 -8.09
C VAL A 38 5.43 8.76 -8.56
N ILE A 39 6.31 8.11 -9.33
CA ILE A 39 6.10 6.74 -9.81
C ILE A 39 6.03 5.76 -8.64
N PHE A 40 6.98 5.86 -7.70
CA PHE A 40 7.00 5.02 -6.51
C PHE A 40 5.69 5.11 -5.72
N LYS A 41 5.30 6.34 -5.34
CA LYS A 41 4.09 6.62 -4.56
C LYS A 41 2.84 6.11 -5.25
N THR A 42 2.75 6.33 -6.55
CA THR A 42 1.58 5.91 -7.33
C THR A 42 1.46 4.39 -7.43
N GLU A 43 2.58 3.65 -7.50
CA GLU A 43 2.54 2.19 -7.44
C GLU A 43 2.13 1.66 -6.06
N ILE A 44 2.60 2.27 -4.97
CA ILE A 44 2.14 1.90 -3.62
C ILE A 44 0.63 2.16 -3.50
N CYS A 45 0.16 3.31 -3.98
CA CYS A 45 -1.26 3.66 -4.01
C CYS A 45 -2.07 2.63 -4.80
N ARG A 46 -1.62 2.23 -6.00
CA ARG A 46 -2.27 1.17 -6.79
C ARG A 46 -2.38 -0.13 -6.01
N MET A 47 -1.28 -0.57 -5.37
CA MET A 47 -1.28 -1.82 -4.59
C MET A 47 -2.25 -1.75 -3.41
N PHE A 48 -2.30 -0.61 -2.70
CA PHE A 48 -3.25 -0.39 -1.61
C PHE A 48 -4.70 -0.43 -2.10
N LEU A 49 -5.03 0.29 -3.17
CA LEU A 49 -6.39 0.32 -3.73
C LEU A 49 -6.87 -1.07 -4.22
N GLU A 50 -5.96 -1.88 -4.78
CA GLU A 50 -6.27 -3.25 -5.21
C GLU A 50 -6.47 -4.20 -4.02
N HIS A 51 -5.71 -4.00 -2.95
CA HIS A 51 -5.75 -4.80 -1.73
C HIS A 51 -6.98 -4.48 -0.88
N SER A 52 -7.08 -3.24 -0.42
CA SER A 52 -8.05 -2.81 0.60
C SER A 52 -9.39 -2.40 0.03
N LYS A 53 -9.47 -2.12 -1.28
CA LYS A 53 -10.70 -1.74 -2.00
C LYS A 53 -11.54 -0.68 -1.26
N PRO A 54 -10.95 0.46 -0.86
CA PRO A 54 -11.70 1.52 -0.19
C PRO A 54 -12.84 2.04 -1.08
N ASP A 55 -13.90 2.55 -0.45
CA ASP A 55 -15.06 3.14 -1.13
C ASP A 55 -14.74 4.54 -1.71
N VAL A 56 -13.97 4.55 -2.81
CA VAL A 56 -13.49 5.72 -3.57
C VAL A 56 -13.34 5.38 -5.06
N ASP A 57 -13.23 6.39 -5.93
CA ASP A 57 -12.85 6.14 -7.34
C ASP A 57 -11.33 5.94 -7.46
N ASN A 58 -10.91 4.68 -7.64
CA ASN A 58 -9.50 4.32 -7.83
C ASN A 58 -8.80 5.14 -8.92
N ASN A 59 -9.49 5.44 -10.02
CA ASN A 59 -8.92 6.19 -11.12
C ASN A 59 -8.70 7.65 -10.76
N LEU A 60 -9.63 8.24 -10.01
CA LEU A 60 -9.51 9.60 -9.47
C LEU A 60 -8.30 9.69 -8.53
N VAL A 61 -8.19 8.76 -7.58
CA VAL A 61 -7.09 8.70 -6.59
C VAL A 61 -5.73 8.51 -7.28
N LEU A 62 -5.62 7.58 -8.23
CA LEU A 62 -4.36 7.37 -8.97
C LEU A 62 -3.97 8.59 -9.80
N THR A 63 -4.95 9.29 -10.38
CA THR A 63 -4.70 10.54 -11.12
C THR A 63 -4.22 11.64 -10.18
N ALA A 64 -4.86 11.78 -9.02
CA ALA A 64 -4.45 12.74 -8.00
C ALA A 64 -3.05 12.43 -7.46
N CYS A 65 -2.73 11.16 -7.20
CA CYS A 65 -1.42 10.71 -6.73
C CYS A 65 -0.28 11.04 -7.72
N LEU A 66 -0.56 11.02 -9.02
CA LEU A 66 0.40 11.45 -10.05
C LEU A 66 0.62 12.97 -10.07
N LEU A 67 -0.38 13.76 -9.66
CA LEU A 67 -0.45 15.18 -9.99
C LEU A 67 -0.39 16.15 -8.80
N TYR A 68 -0.75 15.74 -7.58
CA TYR A 68 -0.90 16.66 -6.44
C TYR A 68 0.36 17.49 -6.15
N ALA A 69 1.55 16.93 -6.41
CA ALA A 69 2.83 17.58 -6.17
C ALA A 69 3.41 18.31 -7.40
N CYS A 70 2.63 18.56 -8.46
CA CYS A 70 3.12 19.07 -9.76
C CYS A 70 3.86 20.42 -9.68
N LYS A 71 3.65 21.22 -8.63
CA LYS A 71 4.34 22.50 -8.37
C LYS A 71 5.39 22.45 -7.27
N LYS A 72 5.76 21.26 -6.79
CA LYS A 72 6.81 21.09 -5.79
C LYS A 72 8.16 21.60 -6.32
N SER A 73 8.85 22.45 -5.58
CA SER A 73 10.15 23.01 -6.02
C SER A 73 11.27 21.97 -5.89
N VAL A 74 12.10 21.83 -6.92
CA VAL A 74 13.25 20.90 -6.97
C VAL A 74 14.49 21.46 -6.27
N ILE A 75 14.67 22.79 -6.23
CA ILE A 75 15.97 23.44 -5.95
C ILE A 75 16.08 23.96 -4.51
N SER A 76 15.00 24.53 -3.96
CA SER A 76 14.97 25.01 -2.57
C SER A 76 13.57 24.84 -1.99
N PHE A 77 13.41 23.88 -1.10
CA PHE A 77 12.14 23.60 -0.44
C PHE A 77 12.10 24.31 0.93
N THR A 78 12.05 25.65 0.87
CA THR A 78 11.88 26.52 2.04
C THR A 78 10.57 26.20 2.76
N GLU A 79 10.48 26.50 4.05
CA GLU A 79 9.27 26.25 4.84
C GLU A 79 8.02 26.88 4.23
N GLU A 80 8.13 28.10 3.71
CA GLU A 80 7.04 28.79 3.01
C GLU A 80 6.58 28.05 1.75
N LYS A 81 7.51 27.53 0.95
CA LYS A 81 7.17 26.69 -0.22
C LYS A 81 6.53 25.38 0.21
N ARG A 82 6.89 24.79 1.36
CA ARG A 82 6.21 23.60 1.90
C ARG A 82 4.76 23.88 2.23
N LYS A 83 4.46 25.09 2.69
CA LYS A 83 3.10 25.49 3.07
C LYS A 83 2.19 25.77 1.87
N THR A 84 2.76 26.18 0.74
CA THR A 84 1.98 26.71 -0.40
C THR A 84 1.99 25.85 -1.67
N TYR A 85 2.88 24.87 -1.80
CA TYR A 85 3.02 24.14 -3.07
C TYR A 85 1.78 23.32 -3.46
N LEU A 86 1.04 22.79 -2.48
CA LEU A 86 -0.21 22.06 -2.74
C LEU A 86 -1.30 22.99 -3.25
N HIS A 87 -1.45 24.15 -2.60
CA HIS A 87 -2.39 25.19 -3.04
C HIS A 87 -2.09 25.66 -4.47
N LYS A 88 -0.84 26.03 -4.75
CA LYS A 88 -0.39 26.40 -6.10
C LYS A 88 -0.53 25.26 -7.12
N GLY A 89 -0.40 24.02 -6.65
CA GLY A 89 -0.65 22.83 -7.46
C GLY A 89 -2.11 22.72 -7.84
N ALA A 90 -3.03 22.92 -6.89
CA ALA A 90 -4.46 22.91 -7.10
C ALA A 90 -4.92 24.01 -8.08
N GLU A 91 -4.47 25.25 -7.91
CA GLU A 91 -4.74 26.36 -8.84
C GLU A 91 -4.28 26.02 -10.27
N TYR A 92 -3.08 25.48 -10.40
CA TYR A 92 -2.54 25.09 -11.70
C TYR A 92 -3.30 23.92 -12.33
N LEU A 93 -3.81 22.97 -11.54
CA LEU A 93 -4.63 21.88 -12.05
C LEU A 93 -5.98 22.41 -12.53
N GLU A 94 -6.57 23.40 -11.86
CA GLU A 94 -7.80 24.06 -12.33
C GLU A 94 -7.57 24.75 -13.69
N GLU A 95 -6.43 25.45 -13.88
CA GLU A 95 -6.04 26.03 -15.19
C GLU A 95 -5.88 24.97 -16.30
N LEU A 96 -5.51 23.74 -15.94
CA LEU A 96 -5.39 22.61 -16.88
C LEU A 96 -6.72 21.90 -17.18
N GLY A 97 -7.82 22.38 -16.60
CA GLY A 97 -9.17 21.89 -16.84
C GLY A 97 -9.69 20.88 -15.82
N PHE A 98 -8.98 20.65 -14.71
CA PHE A 98 -9.51 19.79 -13.64
C PHE A 98 -10.59 20.52 -12.84
N ASP A 99 -11.62 19.79 -12.41
CA ASP A 99 -12.69 20.38 -11.61
C ASP A 99 -12.23 20.75 -10.19
N LYS A 100 -13.03 21.57 -9.51
CA LYS A 100 -12.74 22.04 -8.15
C LYS A 100 -12.64 20.91 -7.13
N LYS A 101 -13.39 19.82 -7.31
CA LYS A 101 -13.37 18.68 -6.39
C LYS A 101 -12.03 17.96 -6.48
N PHE A 102 -11.53 17.70 -7.69
CA PHE A 102 -10.23 17.10 -7.93
C PHE A 102 -9.10 17.97 -7.37
N CYS A 103 -9.14 19.27 -7.64
CA CYS A 103 -8.13 20.21 -7.15
C CYS A 103 -8.10 20.26 -5.61
N ARG A 104 -9.28 20.28 -4.98
CA ARG A 104 -9.43 20.19 -3.52
C ARG A 104 -8.87 18.88 -2.94
N ILE A 105 -9.07 17.74 -3.59
CA ILE A 105 -8.49 16.45 -3.17
C ILE A 105 -6.96 16.53 -3.22
N CYS A 106 -6.39 17.03 -4.31
CA CYS A 106 -4.93 17.20 -4.45
C CYS A 106 -4.33 18.09 -3.33
N GLU A 107 -5.05 19.14 -2.91
CA GLU A 107 -4.59 20.03 -1.84
C GLU A 107 -4.57 19.36 -0.46
N GLN A 108 -5.30 18.25 -0.28
CA GLN A 108 -5.39 17.51 0.99
C GLN A 108 -4.30 16.46 1.18
N ALA A 109 -3.31 16.36 0.28
CA ALA A 109 -2.18 15.44 0.44
C ALA A 109 -1.36 15.67 1.73
N ASN A 110 -1.55 16.82 2.41
CA ASN A 110 -1.16 17.01 3.80
C ASN A 110 -2.19 17.89 4.54
N ARG A 111 -1.96 18.16 5.83
CA ARG A 111 -2.88 18.94 6.67
C ARG A 111 -2.57 20.42 6.79
N ILE A 112 -1.57 20.95 6.08
CA ILE A 112 -1.14 22.35 6.26
C ILE A 112 -2.27 23.33 5.91
N ALA A 113 -3.07 23.01 4.88
CA ALA A 113 -4.20 23.84 4.47
C ALA A 113 -5.42 23.76 5.42
N ASN A 114 -5.40 22.88 6.43
CA ASN A 114 -6.49 22.69 7.41
C ASN A 114 -7.89 22.50 6.78
N ILE A 115 -7.96 21.88 5.59
CA ILE A 115 -9.21 21.65 4.87
C ILE A 115 -10.07 20.63 5.64
N THR A 116 -11.27 21.05 6.03
CA THR A 116 -12.28 20.23 6.71
C THR A 116 -13.68 20.47 6.11
N PRO A 117 -14.55 19.45 5.99
CA PRO A 117 -14.27 18.02 6.21
C PRO A 117 -13.33 17.45 5.15
N ARG A 118 -12.56 16.40 5.45
CA ARG A 118 -11.64 15.79 4.48
C ARG A 118 -12.38 14.91 3.48
N ASP A 119 -11.89 14.86 2.25
CA ASP A 119 -12.31 13.86 1.26
C ASP A 119 -11.63 12.52 1.60
N LYS A 120 -12.34 11.41 1.37
CA LYS A 120 -11.81 10.06 1.53
C LYS A 120 -10.53 9.88 0.70
N GLU A 121 -10.53 10.38 -0.52
CA GLU A 121 -9.38 10.36 -1.42
C GLU A 121 -8.19 11.15 -0.86
N GLY A 122 -8.44 12.25 -0.17
CA GLY A 122 -7.42 13.07 0.48
C GLY A 122 -6.71 12.32 1.62
N ASP A 123 -7.45 11.52 2.40
CA ASP A 123 -6.86 10.64 3.43
C ASP A 123 -5.93 9.59 2.83
N ILE A 124 -6.26 9.03 1.66
CA ILE A 124 -5.37 8.12 0.94
C ILE A 124 -4.11 8.85 0.46
N LEU A 125 -4.25 10.05 -0.13
CA LEU A 125 -3.09 10.82 -0.60
C LEU A 125 -2.14 11.18 0.55
N GLU A 126 -2.67 11.51 1.73
CA GLU A 126 -1.87 11.78 2.91
C GLU A 126 -1.03 10.58 3.35
N LEU A 127 -1.62 9.38 3.41
CA LEU A 127 -0.88 8.16 3.74
C LEU A 127 0.25 7.92 2.73
N ILE A 128 -0.06 8.05 1.44
CA ILE A 128 0.90 7.82 0.36
C ILE A 128 2.01 8.88 0.32
N ASP A 129 1.71 10.16 0.57
CA ASP A 129 2.73 11.22 0.60
C ASP A 129 3.73 10.99 1.73
N ASN A 130 3.23 10.70 2.94
CA ASN A 130 4.04 10.38 4.11
C ASN A 130 4.87 9.12 3.89
N PHE A 131 4.26 8.07 3.35
CA PHE A 131 4.94 6.81 3.06
C PHE A 131 5.99 6.93 1.93
N GLY A 132 6.07 8.08 1.25
CA GLY A 132 7.21 8.45 0.41
C GLY A 132 8.55 8.48 1.14
N MET A 133 8.58 8.36 2.47
CA MET A 133 9.80 8.30 3.27
C MET A 133 10.69 7.05 3.01
N LEU A 134 10.20 6.09 2.23
CA LEU A 134 10.95 4.94 1.72
C LEU A 134 11.94 5.30 0.60
N LEU A 135 11.93 6.54 0.10
CA LEU A 135 12.81 6.96 -0.98
C LEU A 135 14.05 7.65 -0.44
N ASP A 136 15.20 7.32 -1.04
CA ASP A 136 16.46 7.97 -0.71
C ASP A 136 16.41 9.46 -1.08
N ARG A 137 17.01 10.27 -0.22
CA ARG A 137 17.17 11.71 -0.46
C ARG A 137 18.62 12.10 -0.19
N ASP A 138 19.05 13.17 -0.82
CA ASP A 138 20.42 13.69 -0.71
C ASP A 138 20.82 13.94 0.77
N ASP A 139 19.84 14.24 1.62
CA ASP A 139 19.98 14.58 3.03
C ASP A 139 19.69 13.43 4.03
N ARG A 140 19.10 12.30 3.57
CA ARG A 140 18.75 11.19 4.47
C ARG A 140 18.57 9.86 3.75
N ARG A 141 18.97 8.79 4.42
CA ARG A 141 18.67 7.41 3.99
C ARG A 141 17.18 7.12 4.09
N ALA A 142 16.67 6.32 3.16
CA ALA A 142 15.32 5.77 3.22
C ALA A 142 15.08 4.93 4.49
N PHE A 143 13.87 5.04 5.05
CA PHE A 143 13.37 4.10 6.05
C PHE A 143 12.96 2.77 5.40
N ASN A 144 13.06 1.67 6.12
CA ASN A 144 12.40 0.44 5.68
C ASN A 144 10.87 0.54 5.87
N PRO A 145 10.05 -0.32 5.23
CA PRO A 145 8.60 -0.20 5.30
C PRO A 145 8.01 -0.28 6.72
N THR A 146 8.60 -1.09 7.60
CA THR A 146 8.14 -1.23 8.99
C THR A 146 8.45 0.01 9.83
N GLU A 147 9.66 0.56 9.69
CA GLU A 147 10.04 1.84 10.33
C GLU A 147 9.14 2.98 9.83
N ALA A 148 8.87 3.01 8.53
CA ALA A 148 8.03 4.03 7.93
C ALA A 148 6.58 3.98 8.43
N LEU A 149 6.02 2.77 8.64
CA LEU A 149 4.72 2.63 9.29
C LEU A 149 4.72 3.17 10.71
N PHE A 150 5.77 2.86 11.48
CA PHE A 150 5.88 3.33 12.86
C PHE A 150 5.88 4.87 12.93
N ILE A 151 6.69 5.52 12.08
CA ILE A 151 6.77 6.99 12.00
C ILE A 151 5.45 7.58 11.50
N LEU A 152 4.83 6.97 10.49
CA LEU A 152 3.54 7.40 9.96
C LEU A 152 2.48 7.51 11.06
N GLU A 153 2.33 6.46 11.88
CA GLU A 153 1.33 6.38 12.95
C GLU A 153 1.70 7.23 14.18
N ASN A 154 2.94 7.10 14.66
CA ASN A 154 3.33 7.62 15.97
C ASN A 154 3.91 9.04 15.93
N GLU A 155 4.22 9.56 14.74
CA GLU A 155 4.76 10.91 14.57
C GLU A 155 3.88 11.72 13.60
N ASN A 156 3.81 11.32 12.34
CA ASN A 156 3.21 12.16 11.29
C ASN A 156 1.70 12.33 11.46
N LEU A 157 0.99 11.25 11.82
CA LEU A 157 -0.46 11.24 12.07
C LEU A 157 -0.82 11.16 13.55
N LYS A 158 0.12 11.42 14.45
CA LYS A 158 -0.15 11.40 15.89
C LYS A 158 -1.24 12.40 16.24
N GLY A 159 -2.36 11.89 16.75
CA GLY A 159 -3.52 12.72 17.14
C GLY A 159 -4.38 13.20 15.98
N TYR A 160 -4.12 12.74 14.75
CA TYR A 160 -4.94 13.01 13.58
C TYR A 160 -5.74 11.79 13.18
N GLU A 161 -7.03 11.99 12.92
CA GLU A 161 -7.88 10.94 12.35
C GLU A 161 -7.64 10.85 10.83
N ASN A 162 -7.30 9.64 10.37
CA ASN A 162 -7.25 9.26 8.96
C ASN A 162 -8.00 7.94 8.83
N ILE A 163 -9.08 7.92 8.04
CA ILE A 163 -10.04 6.81 8.05
C ILE A 163 -9.48 5.51 7.44
N TYR A 164 -8.34 5.59 6.74
CA TYR A 164 -7.70 4.46 6.06
C TYR A 164 -6.38 4.03 6.70
N LEU A 165 -5.97 4.64 7.81
CA LEU A 165 -4.68 4.32 8.44
C LEU A 165 -4.56 2.85 8.82
N GLN A 166 -5.63 2.27 9.38
CA GLN A 166 -5.61 0.87 9.81
C GLN A 166 -5.54 -0.09 8.61
N ASP A 167 -6.37 0.12 7.58
CA ASP A 167 -6.32 -0.66 6.34
C ASP A 167 -4.96 -0.57 5.65
N PHE A 168 -4.33 0.61 5.70
CA PHE A 168 -3.01 0.84 5.12
C PHE A 168 -1.90 0.12 5.88
N LYS A 169 -1.96 0.09 7.22
CA LYS A 169 -1.05 -0.70 8.06
C LYS A 169 -1.16 -2.19 7.74
N GLU A 170 -2.39 -2.70 7.64
CA GLU A 170 -2.64 -4.11 7.30
C GLU A 170 -2.09 -4.44 5.91
N PHE A 171 -2.38 -3.60 4.91
CA PHE A 171 -1.80 -3.71 3.57
C PHE A 171 -0.27 -3.81 3.59
N VAL A 172 0.42 -2.87 4.24
CA VAL A 172 1.88 -2.84 4.26
C VAL A 172 2.45 -4.06 4.99
N MET A 173 1.90 -4.39 6.17
CA MET A 173 2.34 -5.53 6.96
C MET A 173 2.17 -6.85 6.21
N GLU A 174 1.07 -7.00 5.48
CA GLU A 174 0.82 -8.19 4.69
C GLU A 174 1.82 -8.29 3.52
N TYR A 175 1.96 -7.22 2.74
CA TYR A 175 2.86 -7.20 1.58
C TYR A 175 4.34 -7.43 1.96
N GLU A 176 4.73 -7.09 3.19
CA GLU A 176 6.08 -7.33 3.70
C GLU A 176 6.31 -8.71 4.31
N ASN A 177 5.28 -9.34 4.86
CA ASN A 177 5.42 -10.56 5.67
C ASN A 177 4.78 -11.82 5.08
N LEU A 178 4.17 -11.77 3.90
CA LEU A 178 3.69 -12.98 3.21
C LEU A 178 4.85 -13.96 2.98
N GLU A 179 4.70 -15.21 3.38
CA GLU A 179 5.67 -16.26 3.04
C GLU A 179 5.45 -16.71 1.60
N THR A 180 6.52 -16.91 0.82
CA THR A 180 6.45 -17.41 -0.57
C THR A 180 7.45 -18.56 -0.74
N LEU A 181 7.33 -19.38 -1.79
CA LEU A 181 8.27 -20.49 -2.01
C LEU A 181 9.69 -19.95 -2.17
N GLY A 182 10.62 -20.51 -1.40
CA GLY A 182 12.04 -20.11 -1.44
C GLY A 182 12.35 -18.78 -0.75
N LEU A 183 11.41 -18.16 -0.04
CA LEU A 183 11.62 -16.92 0.68
C LEU A 183 10.88 -16.91 2.01
N ASP A 184 11.60 -16.58 3.09
CA ASP A 184 10.99 -16.42 4.42
C ASP A 184 9.95 -15.29 4.44
N LYS A 185 10.11 -14.27 3.58
CA LYS A 185 9.17 -13.13 3.43
C LYS A 185 9.15 -12.59 2.00
N SER A 186 7.98 -12.18 1.53
CA SER A 186 7.70 -11.63 0.19
C SER A 186 8.28 -10.24 -0.01
N LYS A 187 8.40 -9.43 1.05
CA LYS A 187 9.07 -8.12 1.03
C LYS A 187 8.70 -7.28 -0.21
N ILE A 188 7.41 -7.26 -0.57
CA ILE A 188 6.96 -6.75 -1.88
C ILE A 188 7.19 -5.24 -1.97
N ILE A 189 6.96 -4.49 -0.89
CA ILE A 189 7.20 -3.05 -0.86
C ILE A 189 8.71 -2.81 -0.79
N THR A 190 9.44 -3.53 0.06
CA THR A 190 10.91 -3.43 0.14
C THR A 190 11.58 -3.70 -1.21
N ARG A 191 11.13 -4.69 -1.97
CA ARG A 191 11.67 -4.99 -3.31
C ARG A 191 11.38 -3.88 -4.31
N TRP A 192 10.20 -3.28 -4.25
CA TRP A 192 9.88 -2.12 -5.09
C TRP A 192 10.76 -0.92 -4.73
N GLN A 193 10.88 -0.63 -3.44
CA GLN A 193 11.72 0.40 -2.88
C GLN A 193 13.18 0.28 -3.36
N THR A 194 13.78 -0.91 -3.20
CA THR A 194 15.15 -1.16 -3.66
C THR A 194 15.28 -0.92 -5.16
N LYS A 195 14.33 -1.41 -5.96
CA LYS A 195 14.37 -1.26 -7.42
C LYS A 195 14.31 0.20 -7.84
N ILE A 196 13.42 1.01 -7.25
CA ILE A 196 13.24 2.41 -7.67
C ILE A 196 14.38 3.32 -7.19
N ASN A 197 14.96 3.06 -6.01
CA ASN A 197 16.07 3.85 -5.47
C ASN A 197 17.35 3.68 -6.28
N MET A 198 17.51 2.56 -6.99
CA MET A 198 18.64 2.34 -7.91
C MET A 198 18.51 3.09 -9.24
N ILE A 199 17.35 3.67 -9.54
CA ILE A 199 17.11 4.39 -10.79
C ILE A 199 17.43 5.88 -10.58
N PRO A 200 18.19 6.53 -11.49
CA PRO A 200 18.46 7.96 -11.38
C PRO A 200 17.16 8.74 -11.18
N LYS A 201 17.09 9.54 -10.11
CA LYS A 201 15.87 10.18 -9.60
C LYS A 201 14.98 10.82 -10.67
N TYR A 202 15.58 11.49 -11.65
CA TYR A 202 14.88 12.23 -12.70
C TYR A 202 14.65 11.43 -14.00
N ASN A 203 15.09 10.16 -14.07
CA ASN A 203 14.88 9.29 -15.23
C ASN A 203 13.51 8.62 -15.16
N LEU A 204 12.48 9.42 -15.44
CA LEU A 204 11.08 9.02 -15.34
C LEU A 204 10.73 7.86 -16.28
N ALA A 205 11.33 7.81 -17.48
CA ALA A 205 11.10 6.72 -18.42
C ALA A 205 11.54 5.36 -17.86
N GLN A 206 12.74 5.30 -17.25
CA GLN A 206 13.19 4.09 -16.56
C GLN A 206 12.33 3.76 -15.34
N GLY A 207 11.91 4.77 -14.56
CA GLY A 207 10.99 4.57 -13.43
C GLY A 207 9.66 3.93 -13.86
N ILE A 208 9.06 4.42 -14.95
CA ILE A 208 7.81 3.89 -15.51
C ILE A 208 7.98 2.44 -15.98
N ASN A 209 9.04 2.15 -16.73
CA ASN A 209 9.31 0.78 -17.18
C ASN A 209 9.52 -0.17 -15.99
N ALA A 210 10.30 0.28 -15.00
CA ALA A 210 10.54 -0.50 -13.80
C ALA A 210 9.26 -0.81 -13.03
N ALA A 211 8.33 0.15 -12.94
CA ALA A 211 7.01 -0.03 -12.35
C ALA A 211 6.18 -1.07 -13.12
N ILE A 212 6.09 -0.94 -14.45
CA ILE A 212 5.36 -1.87 -15.31
C ILE A 212 5.87 -3.31 -15.12
N ASP A 213 7.19 -3.51 -15.17
CA ASP A 213 7.81 -4.82 -14.96
C ASP A 213 7.53 -5.36 -13.55
N TYR A 214 7.59 -4.48 -12.56
CA TYR A 214 7.44 -4.88 -11.16
C TYR A 214 6.01 -5.30 -10.79
N ARG A 215 4.99 -4.73 -11.44
CA ARG A 215 3.58 -5.09 -11.18
C ARG A 215 3.32 -6.59 -11.32
N THR A 216 3.85 -7.21 -12.38
CA THR A 216 3.69 -8.66 -12.62
C THR A 216 4.37 -9.49 -11.53
N ILE A 217 5.56 -9.09 -11.09
CA ILE A 217 6.32 -9.76 -10.03
C ILE A 217 5.58 -9.64 -8.69
N ALA A 218 5.16 -8.44 -8.32
CA ALA A 218 4.42 -8.17 -7.09
C ALA A 218 3.14 -9.01 -7.02
N LYS A 219 2.37 -9.03 -8.11
CA LYS A 219 1.13 -9.83 -8.19
C LYS A 219 1.40 -11.32 -8.06
N LYS A 220 2.45 -11.84 -8.70
CA LYS A 220 2.84 -13.25 -8.57
C LYS A 220 3.19 -13.60 -7.12
N LEU A 221 4.07 -12.82 -6.49
CA LEU A 221 4.48 -13.04 -5.09
C LEU A 221 3.29 -13.00 -4.14
N TYR A 222 2.39 -12.03 -4.32
CA TYR A 222 1.19 -11.91 -3.51
C TYR A 222 0.27 -13.13 -3.63
N ILE A 223 -0.06 -13.55 -4.87
CA ILE A 223 -0.91 -14.72 -5.12
C ILE A 223 -0.28 -15.99 -4.55
N GLU A 224 1.03 -16.16 -4.74
CA GLU A 224 1.77 -17.30 -4.23
C GLU A 224 1.72 -17.35 -2.70
N GLY A 225 1.97 -16.22 -2.03
CA GLY A 225 1.94 -16.18 -0.57
C GLY A 225 0.56 -16.41 0.02
N LYS A 226 -0.50 -15.90 -0.64
CA LYS A 226 -1.88 -16.21 -0.26
C LYS A 226 -2.20 -17.69 -0.38
N LYS A 227 -1.75 -18.37 -1.45
CA LYS A 227 -1.94 -19.82 -1.60
C LYS A 227 -1.26 -20.60 -0.47
N LEU A 228 -0.04 -20.22 -0.09
CA LEU A 228 0.66 -20.86 1.02
C LEU A 228 0.00 -20.63 2.37
N GLN A 229 -0.50 -19.42 2.64
CA GLN A 229 -1.25 -19.12 3.85
C GLN A 229 -2.52 -19.98 3.96
N VAL A 230 -3.30 -20.10 2.88
CA VAL A 230 -4.49 -20.96 2.83
C VAL A 230 -4.12 -22.42 3.09
N ASN A 231 -3.05 -22.93 2.47
CA ASN A 231 -2.61 -24.31 2.71
C ASN A 231 -2.16 -24.53 4.17
N LYS A 232 -1.43 -23.58 4.77
CA LYS A 232 -1.03 -23.67 6.18
C LYS A 232 -2.23 -23.65 7.11
N ASN A 233 -3.21 -22.79 6.84
CA ASN A 233 -4.42 -22.68 7.65
C ASN A 233 -5.29 -23.94 7.47
N GLY A 234 -5.49 -24.45 6.25
CA GLY A 234 -6.19 -25.72 6.03
C GLY A 234 -5.50 -26.93 6.70
N ILE A 235 -4.16 -26.96 6.75
CA ILE A 235 -3.42 -27.99 7.52
C ILE A 235 -3.59 -27.79 9.03
N ARG A 236 -3.64 -26.55 9.52
CA ARG A 236 -3.87 -26.23 10.94
C ARG A 236 -5.31 -26.54 11.37
N ASP A 237 -6.30 -26.22 10.55
CA ASP A 237 -7.71 -26.48 10.80
C ASP A 237 -7.96 -28.00 10.85
N ASN A 238 -7.38 -28.77 9.91
CA ASN A 238 -7.40 -30.23 9.97
C ASN A 238 -6.70 -30.79 11.23
N LYS A 239 -5.61 -30.17 11.71
CA LYS A 239 -4.96 -30.57 12.97
C LYS A 239 -5.83 -30.24 14.20
N GLN A 240 -6.58 -29.15 14.17
CA GLN A 240 -7.50 -28.80 15.27
C GLN A 240 -8.67 -29.78 15.33
N GLU A 241 -9.26 -30.15 14.19
CA GLU A 241 -10.28 -31.22 14.11
C GLU A 241 -9.72 -32.57 14.59
N ILE A 242 -8.55 -33.00 14.10
CA ILE A 242 -7.93 -34.26 14.53
C ILE A 242 -7.63 -34.27 16.05
N ASN A 243 -7.22 -33.13 16.61
CA ASN A 243 -6.94 -33.01 18.04
C ASN A 243 -8.24 -32.95 18.87
N ALA A 244 -9.32 -32.36 18.35
CA ALA A 244 -10.64 -32.38 18.98
C ALA A 244 -11.23 -33.80 18.98
N ASP A 245 -11.16 -34.51 17.86
CA ASP A 245 -11.57 -35.91 17.74
C ASP A 245 -10.80 -36.84 18.69
N ARG A 246 -9.49 -36.62 18.86
CA ARG A 246 -8.67 -37.36 19.83
C ARG A 246 -9.10 -37.09 21.27
N ARG A 247 -9.44 -35.83 21.61
CA ARG A 247 -9.94 -35.48 22.95
C ARG A 247 -11.30 -36.12 23.21
N ILE A 248 -12.23 -36.05 22.25
CA ILE A 248 -13.54 -36.69 22.37
C ILE A 248 -13.41 -38.21 22.52
N LYS A 249 -12.57 -38.87 21.71
CA LYS A 249 -12.31 -40.31 21.84
C LYS A 249 -11.69 -40.66 23.19
N HIS A 250 -10.82 -39.82 23.73
CA HIS A 250 -10.22 -40.03 25.05
C HIS A 250 -11.24 -39.83 26.19
N GLU A 251 -12.10 -38.81 26.09
CA GLU A 251 -13.19 -38.55 27.04
C GLU A 251 -14.19 -39.71 27.06
N ILE A 252 -14.59 -40.20 25.88
CA ILE A 252 -15.48 -41.36 25.73
C ILE A 252 -14.82 -42.63 26.28
N ALA A 253 -13.54 -42.87 25.97
CA ALA A 253 -12.82 -44.02 26.50
C ALA A 253 -12.75 -43.97 28.04
N LYS A 254 -12.56 -42.77 28.61
CA LYS A 254 -12.56 -42.55 30.05
C LYS A 254 -13.95 -42.79 30.68
N GLN A 255 -15.01 -42.32 30.04
CA GLN A 255 -16.40 -42.57 30.50
C GLN A 255 -16.75 -44.06 30.45
N ILE A 256 -16.38 -44.77 29.37
CA ILE A 256 -16.57 -46.22 29.24
C ILE A 256 -15.79 -46.96 30.34
N ASP A 257 -14.56 -46.53 30.62
CA ASP A 257 -13.74 -47.12 31.67
C ASP A 257 -14.29 -46.85 33.09
N GLU A 258 -14.82 -45.65 33.34
CA GLU A 258 -15.48 -45.29 34.61
C GLU A 258 -16.79 -46.07 34.82
N GLU A 259 -17.56 -46.33 33.76
CA GLU A 259 -18.81 -47.11 33.82
C GLU A 259 -18.59 -48.61 33.94
N HIS A 260 -17.57 -49.15 33.28
CA HIS A 260 -17.36 -50.60 33.18
C HIS A 260 -16.15 -51.12 33.96
N LYS A 261 -15.36 -50.25 34.59
CA LYS A 261 -14.17 -50.59 35.39
C LYS A 261 -13.17 -51.48 34.65
N PHE A 262 -12.93 -51.23 33.36
CA PHE A 262 -12.03 -52.07 32.54
C PHE A 262 -10.57 -51.96 32.99
N SER A 263 -10.14 -50.80 33.48
CA SER A 263 -8.82 -50.57 34.06
C SER A 263 -8.59 -51.35 35.36
N ASP A 264 -9.63 -51.56 36.17
CA ASP A 264 -9.56 -52.40 37.38
C ASP A 264 -9.37 -53.88 37.02
N LEU A 265 -9.91 -54.35 35.88
CA LEU A 265 -9.74 -55.73 35.40
C LEU A 265 -8.34 -56.00 34.82
N LEU A 266 -7.66 -54.99 34.28
CA LEU A 266 -6.32 -55.11 33.70
C LEU A 266 -5.19 -55.05 34.74
N ASN A 267 -5.46 -54.59 35.96
CA ASN A 267 -4.49 -54.52 37.06
C ASN A 267 -4.44 -55.79 37.93
N ILE A 268 -5.17 -56.86 37.60
CA ILE A 268 -5.24 -58.09 38.43
C ILE A 268 -4.16 -59.13 38.04
N SER A 269 -3.42 -58.96 36.95
CA SER A 269 -2.42 -59.96 36.50
C SER A 269 -0.97 -59.62 36.85
N GLY A 270 -0.72 -58.95 37.97
CA GLY A 270 0.61 -58.42 38.28
C GLY A 270 0.97 -58.40 39.75
N GLU A 271 0.62 -59.42 40.54
CA GLU A 271 1.35 -59.78 41.77
C GLU A 271 0.92 -61.18 42.24
N GLU A 272 1.94 -62.00 42.54
CA GLU A 272 1.99 -63.42 42.96
C GLU A 272 1.81 -64.53 41.90
#